data_AF-A0A7S3XGS4-F1
#
_entry.id   AF-A0A7S3XGS4-F1
#
_cell.length_a   1.000
_cell.length_b   1.000
_cell.length_c   1.000
_cell.angle_alpha   90.00
_cell.angle_beta   90.00
_cell.angle_gamma   90.00
#
_symmetry.space_group_name_H-M   'P 1'
#
loop_
_entity.id
_entity.type
_entity.pdbx_description
1 polymer ?
#
loop_
_entity_poly.entity_id
_entity_poly.type
_entity_poly.pdbx_seq_one_letter_code
_entity_poly.pdbx_strand_id
1 'polypeptide(L)'
;MALEKIPADIRQDGGVARMSDPKMIKAIQEAVSIPVMAKCRIGHFVEAQILEAIEIDYIDESEVLTIADEENHIFKDPFKAPFVCGCRNLGEALRRVAEGASMIRTKGEAGTGDVLAAVKHIRTVKREIQQLMNLDDTEVFTFAKHINAPVNLVQETKKLGRLPVVNFAAGGVATPADAALCMQLGVDGVFVGS
;
A
#
# COMPACT_ATOMS: atom_id res chain seq x y z
N MET A 1 -13.76 0.81 0.00
CA MET A 1 -12.94 0.97 1.23
C MET A 1 -13.85 1.54 2.31
N ALA A 2 -13.95 0.88 3.46
CA ALA A 2 -14.75 1.31 4.59
C ALA A 2 -13.94 2.27 5.46
N LEU A 3 -14.40 3.52 5.58
CA LEU A 3 -13.75 4.55 6.38
C LEU A 3 -14.78 5.61 6.83
N GLU A 4 -14.76 5.98 8.10
CA GLU A 4 -15.67 6.98 8.70
C GLU A 4 -15.51 8.39 8.12
N LYS A 5 -14.27 8.78 7.81
CA LYS A 5 -13.93 10.08 7.24
C LYS A 5 -13.02 9.91 6.07
N ILE A 6 -13.30 10.59 4.98
CA ILE A 6 -12.44 10.54 3.80
C ILE A 6 -11.09 11.23 4.07
N PRO A 7 -10.02 10.91 3.31
CA PRO A 7 -8.70 11.49 3.54
C PRO A 7 -8.66 13.03 3.53
N ALA A 8 -9.49 13.67 2.70
CA ALA A 8 -9.64 15.12 2.68
C ALA A 8 -10.14 15.68 4.02
N ASP A 9 -11.20 15.07 4.59
CA ASP A 9 -11.76 15.47 5.88
C ASP A 9 -10.79 15.21 7.03
N ILE A 10 -10.06 14.09 7.01
CA ILE A 10 -9.03 13.77 8.02
C ILE A 10 -7.96 14.87 8.07
N ARG A 11 -7.56 15.40 6.90
CA ARG A 11 -6.59 16.50 6.82
C ARG A 11 -7.15 17.81 7.35
N GLN A 12 -8.41 18.11 7.02
CA GLN A 12 -9.06 19.37 7.39
C GLN A 12 -9.36 19.44 8.90
N ASP A 13 -9.92 18.36 9.46
CA ASP A 13 -10.36 18.31 10.85
C ASP A 13 -9.19 18.22 11.84
N GLY A 14 -8.07 17.64 11.40
CA GLY A 14 -6.94 17.32 12.26
C GLY A 14 -7.29 16.26 13.32
N GLY A 15 -6.38 16.06 14.28
CA GLY A 15 -6.54 15.08 15.36
C GLY A 15 -6.06 13.67 15.01
N VAL A 16 -6.53 12.68 15.77
CA VAL A 16 -6.08 11.28 15.66
C VAL A 16 -7.07 10.47 14.81
N ALA A 17 -6.62 10.04 13.64
CA ALA A 17 -7.36 9.14 12.75
C ALA A 17 -7.05 7.68 13.09
N ARG A 18 -8.09 6.86 13.26
CA ARG A 18 -8.01 5.46 13.72
C ARG A 18 -8.75 4.53 12.76
N MET A 19 -8.72 3.22 13.05
CA MET A 19 -9.65 2.25 12.44
C MET A 19 -11.10 2.68 12.67
N SER A 20 -11.96 2.50 11.65
CA SER A 20 -13.39 2.80 11.73
C SER A 20 -14.15 1.82 12.62
N ASP A 21 -15.30 2.27 13.15
CA ASP A 21 -16.19 1.45 13.97
C ASP A 21 -16.54 0.13 13.24
N PRO A 22 -16.28 -1.04 13.84
CA PRO A 22 -16.66 -2.33 13.27
C PRO A 22 -18.14 -2.41 12.84
N LYS A 23 -19.05 -1.71 13.53
CA LYS A 23 -20.46 -1.62 13.14
C LYS A 23 -20.65 -0.97 11.78
N MET A 24 -19.92 0.10 11.49
CA MET A 24 -19.95 0.76 10.19
C MET A 24 -19.40 -0.15 9.09
N ILE A 25 -18.28 -0.83 9.37
CA ILE A 25 -17.65 -1.74 8.41
C ILE A 25 -18.60 -2.89 8.04
N LYS A 26 -19.23 -3.52 9.04
CA LYS A 26 -20.22 -4.57 8.81
C LYS A 26 -21.42 -4.11 8.00
N ALA A 27 -21.94 -2.91 8.27
CA ALA A 27 -23.03 -2.35 7.48
C ALA A 27 -22.66 -2.18 6.00
N ILE A 28 -21.38 -1.86 5.69
CA ILE A 28 -20.89 -1.81 4.31
C ILE A 28 -20.76 -3.21 3.72
N GLN A 29 -20.18 -4.18 4.46
CA GLN A 29 -20.09 -5.58 4.02
C GLN A 29 -21.45 -6.17 3.68
N GLU A 30 -22.49 -5.88 4.47
CA GLU A 30 -23.86 -6.33 4.21
C GLU A 30 -24.51 -5.64 3.00
N ALA A 31 -24.05 -4.44 2.65
CA ALA A 31 -24.64 -3.63 1.58
C ALA A 31 -24.09 -3.93 0.18
N VAL A 32 -22.94 -4.61 0.06
CA VAL A 32 -22.27 -4.84 -1.23
C VAL A 32 -21.83 -6.30 -1.41
N SER A 33 -21.72 -6.75 -2.66
CA SER A 33 -21.21 -8.08 -3.01
C SER A 33 -19.74 -8.09 -3.44
N ILE A 34 -19.12 -6.91 -3.54
CA ILE A 34 -17.70 -6.75 -3.90
C ILE A 34 -16.84 -6.76 -2.63
N PRO A 35 -15.54 -7.13 -2.73
CA PRO A 35 -14.64 -7.14 -1.59
C PRO A 35 -14.58 -5.78 -0.88
N VAL A 36 -14.63 -5.81 0.46
CA VAL A 36 -14.53 -4.65 1.33
C VAL A 36 -13.15 -4.62 2.00
N MET A 37 -12.47 -3.49 1.84
CA MET A 37 -11.20 -3.23 2.52
C MET A 37 -11.42 -2.23 3.66
N ALA A 38 -10.72 -2.39 4.78
CA ALA A 38 -10.70 -1.43 5.88
C ALA A 38 -9.26 -1.07 6.28
N LYS A 39 -9.08 0.13 6.85
CA LYS A 39 -7.77 0.63 7.26
C LYS A 39 -7.48 0.34 8.72
N CYS A 40 -6.23 -0.02 9.02
CA CYS A 40 -5.65 0.04 10.36
C CYS A 40 -4.45 0.99 10.36
N ARG A 41 -4.09 1.49 11.55
CA ARG A 41 -2.90 2.31 11.73
C ARG A 41 -1.63 1.48 11.55
N ILE A 42 -0.56 2.13 11.08
CA ILE A 42 0.77 1.51 10.99
C ILE A 42 1.19 1.00 12.37
N GLY A 43 1.55 -0.28 12.43
CA GLY A 43 1.97 -0.99 13.65
C GLY A 43 0.85 -1.43 14.58
N HIS A 44 -0.40 -1.06 14.33
CA HIS A 44 -1.50 -1.35 15.25
C HIS A 44 -2.12 -2.74 15.02
N PHE A 45 -1.37 -3.80 15.33
CA PHE A 45 -1.79 -5.18 15.08
C PHE A 45 -3.12 -5.57 15.75
N VAL A 46 -3.51 -4.93 16.86
CA VAL A 46 -4.82 -5.18 17.51
C VAL A 46 -5.98 -4.61 16.68
N GLU A 47 -5.77 -3.52 15.92
CA GLU A 47 -6.81 -3.02 15.01
C GLU A 47 -6.99 -4.03 13.86
N ALA A 48 -5.87 -4.55 13.33
CA ALA A 48 -5.92 -5.62 12.34
C ALA A 48 -6.61 -6.89 12.85
N GLN A 49 -6.39 -7.29 14.12
CA GLN A 49 -7.09 -8.43 14.74
C GLN A 49 -8.60 -8.22 14.81
N ILE A 50 -9.05 -7.00 15.12
CA ILE A 50 -10.47 -6.66 15.12
C ILE A 50 -11.05 -6.75 13.70
N LEU A 51 -10.32 -6.21 12.70
CA LEU A 51 -10.73 -6.28 11.30
C LEU A 51 -10.82 -7.73 10.78
N GLU A 52 -9.87 -8.58 11.13
CA GLU A 52 -9.90 -10.00 10.80
C GLU A 52 -11.06 -10.73 11.50
N ALA A 53 -11.36 -10.39 12.76
CA ALA A 53 -12.46 -11.00 13.52
C ALA A 53 -13.85 -10.64 12.96
N ILE A 54 -13.96 -9.55 12.20
CA ILE A 54 -15.18 -9.21 11.44
C ILE A 54 -15.11 -9.66 9.97
N GLU A 55 -14.17 -10.55 9.64
CA GLU A 55 -14.02 -11.19 8.33
C GLU A 55 -13.89 -10.19 7.19
N ILE A 56 -13.07 -9.15 7.37
CA ILE A 56 -12.74 -8.20 6.30
C ILE A 56 -12.02 -8.92 5.14
N ASP A 57 -12.27 -8.51 3.90
CA ASP A 57 -11.61 -9.12 2.74
C ASP A 57 -10.13 -8.72 2.63
N TYR A 58 -9.79 -7.45 2.93
CA TYR A 58 -8.41 -6.95 2.97
C TYR A 58 -8.20 -5.92 4.07
N ILE A 59 -7.00 -5.90 4.65
CA ILE A 59 -6.56 -4.90 5.61
C ILE A 59 -5.54 -3.97 4.94
N ASP A 60 -5.80 -2.66 4.96
CA ASP A 60 -4.85 -1.63 4.48
C ASP A 60 -4.12 -1.00 5.68
N GLU A 61 -2.88 -1.43 5.92
CA GLU A 61 -2.00 -0.81 6.92
C GLU A 61 -1.52 0.55 6.37
N SER A 62 -2.20 1.62 6.81
CA SER A 62 -2.29 2.84 6.04
C SER A 62 -1.70 4.06 6.75
N GLU A 63 -0.74 4.70 6.09
CA GLU A 63 -0.14 5.99 6.49
C GLU A 63 -1.09 7.19 6.44
N VAL A 64 -2.31 7.01 5.90
CA VAL A 64 -3.39 8.01 5.97
C VAL A 64 -3.94 8.14 7.39
N LEU A 65 -3.87 7.08 8.19
CA LEU A 65 -4.25 7.13 9.60
C LEU A 65 -3.05 7.55 10.46
N THR A 66 -3.30 8.00 11.69
CA THR A 66 -2.22 8.37 12.61
C THR A 66 -1.38 7.13 12.94
N ILE A 67 -0.06 7.21 12.82
CA ILE A 67 0.85 6.08 13.11
C ILE A 67 0.71 5.65 14.57
N ALA A 68 0.66 4.34 14.83
CA ALA A 68 0.62 3.80 16.20
C ALA A 68 1.98 3.32 16.70
N ASP A 69 2.84 2.83 15.80
CA ASP A 69 4.23 2.46 16.05
C ASP A 69 5.12 3.09 14.97
N GLU A 70 6.08 3.91 15.39
CA GLU A 70 6.96 4.65 14.47
C GLU A 70 8.09 3.78 13.91
N GLU A 71 8.42 2.68 14.59
CA GLU A 71 9.56 1.82 14.25
C GLU A 71 9.11 0.59 13.46
N ASN A 72 7.97 0.01 13.82
CA ASN A 72 7.54 -1.30 13.32
C ASN A 72 6.21 -1.25 12.58
N HIS A 73 6.16 -1.98 11.47
CA HIS A 73 4.90 -2.34 10.82
C HIS A 73 4.40 -3.67 11.41
N ILE A 74 3.12 -3.98 11.17
CA ILE A 74 2.52 -5.24 11.59
C ILE A 74 3.27 -6.42 10.94
N PHE A 75 3.58 -7.47 11.70
CA PHE A 75 3.97 -8.76 11.12
C PHE A 75 2.70 -9.48 10.63
N LYS A 76 2.54 -9.60 9.31
CA LYS A 76 1.26 -9.90 8.66
C LYS A 76 1.05 -11.40 8.42
N ASP A 77 2.12 -12.20 8.38
CA ASP A 77 2.05 -13.65 8.13
C ASP A 77 1.08 -14.43 9.03
N PRO A 78 0.89 -14.09 10.33
CA PRO A 78 -0.06 -14.80 11.18
C PRO A 78 -1.54 -14.57 10.83
N PHE A 79 -1.84 -13.52 10.05
CA PHE A 79 -3.20 -13.19 9.65
C PHE A 79 -3.61 -13.98 8.40
N LYS A 80 -4.86 -14.40 8.36
CA LYS A 80 -5.51 -14.98 7.17
C LYS A 80 -5.94 -13.89 6.21
N ALA A 81 -6.36 -12.74 6.74
CA ALA A 81 -6.76 -11.60 5.91
C ALA A 81 -5.54 -11.01 5.17
N PRO A 82 -5.60 -10.86 3.84
CA PRO A 82 -4.51 -10.28 3.06
C PRO A 82 -4.30 -8.79 3.37
N PHE A 83 -3.03 -8.38 3.39
CA PHE A 83 -2.64 -6.98 3.64
C PHE A 83 -2.28 -6.22 2.38
N VAL A 84 -2.69 -4.95 2.35
CA VAL A 84 -2.26 -3.91 1.41
C VAL A 84 -1.36 -2.92 2.16
N CYS A 85 -0.20 -2.59 1.59
CA CYS A 85 0.70 -1.60 2.17
C CYS A 85 1.15 -0.54 1.16
N GLY A 86 1.35 0.68 1.65
CA GLY A 86 1.89 1.76 0.84
C GLY A 86 3.41 1.70 0.68
N CYS A 87 3.96 2.09 -0.48
CA CYS A 87 5.39 2.31 -0.70
C CYS A 87 5.71 3.60 -1.49
N ARG A 88 6.91 4.16 -1.30
CA ARG A 88 7.43 5.30 -2.09
C ARG A 88 8.55 4.92 -3.06
N ASN A 89 9.16 3.76 -2.85
CA ASN A 89 10.31 3.22 -3.60
C ASN A 89 10.33 1.69 -3.50
N LEU A 90 11.22 1.04 -4.25
CA LEU A 90 11.34 -0.41 -4.30
C LEU A 90 11.75 -1.00 -2.94
N GLY A 91 12.66 -0.35 -2.23
CA GLY A 91 13.12 -0.80 -0.91
C GLY A 91 11.98 -0.90 0.11
N GLU A 92 11.14 0.14 0.19
CA GLU A 92 9.93 0.11 1.02
C GLU A 92 8.97 -0.99 0.58
N ALA A 93 8.71 -1.13 -0.72
CA ALA A 93 7.80 -2.16 -1.24
C ALA A 93 8.25 -3.56 -0.81
N LEU A 94 9.53 -3.88 -1.00
CA LEU A 94 10.05 -5.21 -0.68
C LEU A 94 10.13 -5.46 0.83
N ARG A 95 10.36 -4.44 1.67
CA ARG A 95 10.23 -4.59 3.13
C ARG A 95 8.80 -4.91 3.55
N ARG A 96 7.79 -4.25 2.95
CA ARG A 96 6.37 -4.55 3.24
C ARG A 96 5.99 -5.96 2.80
N VAL A 97 6.45 -6.40 1.63
CA VAL A 97 6.25 -7.79 1.16
C VAL A 97 6.90 -8.78 2.12
N ALA A 98 8.12 -8.49 2.60
CA ALA A 98 8.82 -9.35 3.57
C ALA A 98 8.11 -9.48 4.92
N GLU A 99 7.32 -8.48 5.29
CA GLU A 99 6.47 -8.51 6.49
C GLU A 99 5.14 -9.22 6.25
N GLY A 100 4.86 -9.67 5.03
CA GLY A 100 3.65 -10.41 4.64
C GLY A 100 2.60 -9.61 3.86
N ALA A 101 2.96 -8.43 3.30
CA ALA A 101 2.03 -7.70 2.43
C ALA A 101 1.79 -8.45 1.12
N SER A 102 0.53 -8.81 0.88
CA SER A 102 0.08 -9.50 -0.35
C SER A 102 -0.17 -8.56 -1.53
N MET A 103 -0.19 -7.25 -1.27
CA MET A 103 -0.45 -6.20 -2.25
C MET A 103 0.28 -4.92 -1.85
N ILE A 104 0.82 -4.23 -2.84
CA ILE A 104 1.45 -2.93 -2.69
C ILE A 104 0.59 -1.85 -3.35
N ARG A 105 0.61 -0.66 -2.77
CA ARG A 105 0.15 0.55 -3.44
C ARG A 105 1.23 1.62 -3.43
N THR A 106 1.60 2.17 -4.58
CA THR A 106 2.50 3.34 -4.61
C THR A 106 1.78 4.52 -4.00
N LYS A 107 2.36 5.10 -2.94
CA LYS A 107 1.76 6.20 -2.19
C LYS A 107 1.60 7.41 -3.10
N GLY A 108 0.49 8.12 -2.94
CA GLY A 108 0.31 9.47 -3.45
C GLY A 108 0.10 10.40 -2.28
N GLU A 109 -0.50 11.54 -2.56
CA GLU A 109 -0.95 12.45 -1.53
C GLU A 109 -2.48 12.34 -1.43
N ALA A 110 -2.96 11.46 -0.54
CA ALA A 110 -4.40 11.22 -0.42
C ALA A 110 -5.12 12.47 0.10
N GLY A 111 -6.24 12.84 -0.54
CA GLY A 111 -7.09 13.98 -0.16
C GLY A 111 -6.69 15.33 -0.79
N THR A 112 -5.70 15.40 -1.70
CA THR A 112 -5.33 16.65 -2.39
C THR A 112 -5.91 16.79 -3.80
N GLY A 113 -6.31 15.67 -4.42
CA GLY A 113 -6.65 15.63 -5.85
C GLY A 113 -5.47 15.85 -6.80
N ASP A 114 -4.22 15.84 -6.31
CA ASP A 114 -3.01 16.01 -7.13
C ASP A 114 -2.27 14.67 -7.33
N VAL A 115 -2.29 14.16 -8.56
CA VAL A 115 -1.69 12.89 -8.96
C VAL A 115 -0.15 12.91 -8.98
N LEU A 116 0.49 14.08 -8.85
CA LEU A 116 1.95 14.24 -8.97
C LEU A 116 2.74 13.28 -8.07
N ALA A 117 2.31 13.11 -6.81
CA ALA A 117 2.96 12.23 -5.85
C ALA A 117 2.86 10.75 -6.27
N ALA A 118 1.70 10.31 -6.76
CA ALA A 118 1.52 8.95 -7.27
C ALA A 118 2.42 8.71 -8.49
N VAL A 119 2.44 9.63 -9.46
CA VAL A 119 3.30 9.54 -10.65
C VAL A 119 4.78 9.45 -10.26
N LYS A 120 5.22 10.26 -9.30
CA LYS A 120 6.59 10.25 -8.79
C LYS A 120 6.96 8.87 -8.25
N HIS A 121 6.16 8.28 -7.37
CA HIS A 121 6.50 7.00 -6.74
C HIS A 121 6.37 5.81 -7.69
N ILE A 122 5.40 5.81 -8.62
CA ILE A 122 5.33 4.80 -9.70
C ILE A 122 6.62 4.81 -10.52
N ARG A 123 7.07 6.01 -10.95
CA ARG A 123 8.31 6.14 -11.73
C ARG A 123 9.55 5.75 -10.94
N THR A 124 9.60 6.04 -9.64
CA THR A 124 10.71 5.63 -8.77
C THR A 124 10.82 4.10 -8.72
N VAL A 125 9.73 3.41 -8.38
CA VAL A 125 9.70 1.93 -8.32
C VAL A 125 10.07 1.33 -9.67
N LYS A 126 9.48 1.81 -10.76
CA LYS A 126 9.76 1.32 -12.11
C LYS A 126 11.22 1.51 -12.51
N ARG A 127 11.81 2.68 -12.23
CA ARG A 127 13.22 2.96 -12.53
C ARG A 127 14.15 2.06 -11.74
N GLU A 128 13.88 1.86 -10.45
CA GLU A 128 14.72 1.00 -9.60
C GLU A 128 14.64 -0.47 -10.04
N ILE A 129 13.47 -0.95 -10.46
CA ILE A 129 13.32 -2.29 -11.07
C ILE A 129 14.10 -2.38 -12.38
N GLN A 130 14.00 -1.38 -13.26
CA GLN A 130 14.76 -1.34 -14.52
C GLN A 130 16.27 -1.31 -14.29
N GLN A 131 16.75 -0.57 -13.28
CA GLN A 131 18.15 -0.58 -12.87
C GLN A 131 18.56 -1.98 -12.42
N LEU A 132 17.80 -2.58 -11.50
CA LEU A 132 18.05 -3.92 -10.97
C LEU A 132 18.10 -5.00 -12.06
N MET A 133 17.22 -4.92 -13.07
CA MET A 133 17.21 -5.86 -14.20
C MET A 133 18.50 -5.82 -15.04
N ASN A 134 19.17 -4.65 -15.09
CA ASN A 134 20.38 -4.45 -15.89
C ASN A 134 21.68 -4.66 -15.11
N LEU A 135 21.61 -4.88 -13.79
CA LEU A 135 22.80 -5.18 -12.99
C LEU A 135 23.34 -6.58 -13.29
N ASP A 136 24.64 -6.78 -13.08
CA ASP A 136 25.20 -8.13 -13.00
C ASP A 136 24.72 -8.83 -11.71
N ASP A 137 24.67 -10.16 -11.71
CA ASP A 137 24.19 -10.94 -10.55
C ASP A 137 25.03 -10.72 -9.28
N THR A 138 26.31 -10.41 -9.44
CA THR A 138 27.23 -10.10 -8.35
C THR A 138 26.93 -8.74 -7.69
N GLU A 139 26.35 -7.79 -8.43
CA GLU A 139 26.04 -6.45 -7.95
C GLU A 139 24.70 -6.38 -7.20
N VAL A 140 23.84 -7.39 -7.37
CA VAL A 140 22.50 -7.46 -6.75
C VAL A 140 22.57 -7.40 -5.22
N PHE A 141 23.58 -8.00 -4.60
CA PHE A 141 23.76 -7.99 -3.15
C PHE A 141 24.04 -6.58 -2.62
N THR A 142 24.88 -5.81 -3.32
CA THR A 142 25.18 -4.42 -3.00
C THR A 142 23.96 -3.54 -3.21
N PHE A 143 23.21 -3.76 -4.30
CA PHE A 143 21.96 -3.06 -4.56
C PHE A 143 20.94 -3.30 -3.44
N ALA A 144 20.73 -4.56 -3.04
CA ALA A 144 19.83 -4.93 -1.93
C ALA A 144 20.20 -4.22 -0.62
N LYS A 145 21.50 -4.13 -0.32
CA LYS A 145 22.03 -3.38 0.83
C LYS A 145 21.70 -1.89 0.73
N HIS A 146 21.88 -1.27 -0.43
CA HIS A 146 21.61 0.16 -0.62
C HIS A 146 20.14 0.53 -0.45
N ILE A 147 19.22 -0.31 -0.94
CA ILE A 147 17.77 -0.05 -0.81
C ILE A 147 17.18 -0.58 0.52
N ASN A 148 18.02 -1.20 1.36
CA ASN A 148 17.64 -1.85 2.61
C ASN A 148 16.50 -2.88 2.40
N ALA A 149 16.64 -3.78 1.43
CA ALA A 149 15.63 -4.79 1.11
C ALA A 149 16.17 -6.22 1.24
N PRO A 150 15.32 -7.21 1.53
CA PRO A 150 15.75 -8.61 1.59
C PRO A 150 16.28 -9.11 0.24
N VAL A 151 17.47 -9.72 0.27
CA VAL A 151 18.19 -10.16 -0.94
C VAL A 151 17.35 -11.11 -1.80
N ASN A 152 16.63 -12.05 -1.16
CA ASN A 152 15.77 -13.01 -1.85
C ASN A 152 14.67 -12.31 -2.66
N LEU A 153 13.99 -11.31 -2.08
CA LEU A 153 12.94 -10.57 -2.76
C LEU A 153 13.50 -9.66 -3.86
N VAL A 154 14.70 -9.12 -3.69
CA VAL A 154 15.39 -8.36 -4.75
C VAL A 154 15.71 -9.28 -5.92
N GLN A 155 16.26 -10.47 -5.67
CA GLN A 155 16.55 -11.46 -6.71
C GLN A 155 15.27 -11.93 -7.43
N GLU A 156 14.19 -12.16 -6.69
CA GLU A 156 12.89 -12.50 -7.26
C GLU A 156 12.35 -11.36 -8.14
N THR A 157 12.41 -10.13 -7.65
CA THR A 157 12.00 -8.92 -8.41
C THR A 157 12.81 -8.78 -9.69
N LYS A 158 14.13 -9.01 -9.64
CA LYS A 158 15.00 -9.01 -10.82
C LYS A 158 14.55 -10.03 -11.85
N LYS A 159 14.29 -11.26 -11.42
CA LYS A 159 13.83 -12.36 -12.28
C LYS A 159 12.48 -12.07 -12.91
N LEU A 160 11.55 -11.48 -12.17
CA LEU A 160 10.20 -11.17 -12.64
C LEU A 160 10.14 -9.90 -13.51
N GLY A 161 11.07 -8.96 -13.35
CA GLY A 161 11.02 -7.64 -13.98
C GLY A 161 9.87 -6.76 -13.46
N ARG A 162 9.29 -7.11 -12.31
CA ARG A 162 8.20 -6.41 -11.62
C ARG A 162 8.19 -6.79 -10.14
N LEU A 163 7.37 -6.12 -9.34
CA LEU A 163 7.13 -6.53 -7.95
C LEU A 163 6.53 -7.96 -7.91
N PRO A 164 6.87 -8.77 -6.87
CA PRO A 164 6.36 -10.14 -6.73
C PRO A 164 4.87 -10.19 -6.36
N VAL A 165 4.27 -9.05 -6.02
CA VAL A 165 2.84 -8.89 -5.69
C VAL A 165 2.17 -7.84 -6.57
N VAL A 166 0.84 -7.77 -6.52
CA VAL A 166 0.05 -6.75 -7.23
C VAL A 166 0.44 -5.35 -6.75
N ASN A 167 0.54 -4.40 -7.68
CA ASN A 167 0.89 -3.01 -7.41
C ASN A 167 -0.15 -2.03 -7.96
N PHE A 168 -0.84 -1.31 -7.08
CA PHE A 168 -1.81 -0.29 -7.47
C PHE A 168 -1.23 1.12 -7.28
N ALA A 169 -1.73 2.10 -8.04
CA ALA A 169 -1.53 3.51 -7.70
C ALA A 169 -2.57 3.97 -6.67
N ALA A 170 -2.20 4.87 -5.76
CA ALA A 170 -3.14 5.47 -4.81
C ALA A 170 -2.79 6.94 -4.55
N GLY A 171 -3.80 7.75 -4.19
CA GLY A 171 -3.63 9.14 -3.75
C GLY A 171 -3.50 10.15 -4.91
N GLY A 172 -4.43 11.12 -4.96
CA GLY A 172 -4.41 12.20 -5.94
C GLY A 172 -5.03 11.88 -7.31
N VAL A 173 -5.49 10.65 -7.54
CA VAL A 173 -6.24 10.29 -8.75
C VAL A 173 -7.64 10.89 -8.67
N ALA A 174 -7.89 11.98 -9.40
CA ALA A 174 -9.15 12.72 -9.35
C ALA A 174 -9.98 12.60 -10.64
N THR A 175 -9.34 12.30 -11.78
CA THR A 175 -9.99 12.25 -13.09
C THR A 175 -9.77 10.90 -13.79
N PRO A 176 -10.61 10.55 -14.79
CA PRO A 176 -10.36 9.39 -15.65
C PRO A 176 -9.00 9.46 -16.37
N ALA A 177 -8.52 10.67 -16.69
CA ALA A 177 -7.21 10.86 -17.31
C ALA A 177 -6.07 10.51 -16.35
N ASP A 178 -6.19 10.85 -15.06
CA ASP A 178 -5.22 10.48 -14.02
C ASP A 178 -5.17 8.96 -13.83
N ALA A 179 -6.34 8.32 -13.79
CA ALA A 179 -6.43 6.87 -13.70
C ALA A 179 -5.75 6.20 -14.91
N ALA A 180 -6.06 6.65 -16.13
CA ALA A 180 -5.44 6.14 -17.35
C ALA A 180 -3.92 6.39 -17.39
N LEU A 181 -3.46 7.55 -16.91
CA LEU A 181 -2.04 7.87 -16.78
C LEU A 181 -1.34 6.87 -15.86
N CYS A 182 -1.89 6.60 -14.68
CA CYS A 182 -1.34 5.59 -13.77
C CYS A 182 -1.23 4.22 -14.44
N MET A 183 -2.31 3.74 -15.08
CA MET A 183 -2.31 2.45 -15.77
C MET A 183 -1.23 2.38 -16.87
N GLN A 184 -1.08 3.44 -17.69
CA GLN A 184 -0.04 3.51 -18.72
C GLN A 184 1.39 3.58 -18.16
N LEU A 185 1.57 4.02 -16.91
CA LEU A 185 2.87 3.96 -16.24
C LEU A 185 3.22 2.53 -15.78
N GLY A 186 2.26 1.61 -15.76
CA GLY A 186 2.46 0.17 -15.53
C GLY A 186 2.08 -0.32 -14.13
N VAL A 187 1.08 0.28 -13.49
CA VAL A 187 0.42 -0.31 -12.31
C VAL A 187 -0.72 -1.23 -12.72
N ASP A 188 -1.11 -2.14 -11.83
CA ASP A 188 -2.14 -3.15 -12.07
C ASP A 188 -3.57 -2.64 -11.79
N GLY A 189 -3.68 -1.46 -11.17
CA GLY A 189 -4.96 -0.84 -10.81
C GLY A 189 -4.77 0.49 -10.10
N VAL A 190 -5.88 1.13 -9.75
CA VAL A 190 -5.89 2.42 -9.04
C VAL A 190 -6.86 2.40 -7.87
N PHE A 191 -6.43 2.97 -6.75
CA PHE A 191 -7.31 3.35 -5.65
C PHE A 191 -7.78 4.78 -5.87
N VAL A 192 -9.10 4.96 -5.96
CA VAL A 192 -9.74 6.28 -6.00
C VAL A 192 -10.36 6.52 -4.63
N GLY A 193 -9.95 7.63 -4.01
CA GLY A 193 -10.65 8.24 -2.89
C GLY A 193 -11.20 9.59 -3.33
N SER A 194 -11.91 10.25 -2.44
CA SER A 194 -12.33 11.66 -2.56
C SER A 194 -11.21 12.61 -2.17
#